data_AF-A0A7G6XRK6-F1
#
_entry.id   AF-A0A7G6XRK6-F1
#
_cell.length_a   1.000
_cell.length_b   1.000
_cell.length_c   1.000
_cell.angle_alpha   90.00
_cell.angle_beta   90.00
_cell.angle_gamma   90.00
#
_symmetry.space_group_name_H-M   'P 1'
#
loop_
_entity.id
_entity.type
_entity.pdbx_description
1 polymer ?
#
loop_
_entity_poly.entity_id
_entity_poly.type
_entity_poly.pdbx_seq_one_letter_code
_entity_poly.pdbx_strand_id
1 'polypeptide(L)'
;MNMIAGRALLAFLLIGTGLSGCALLPPFETCEATEAAVAELDQLPALDLRPKGAVSVGGGPWAGAECVDDTAGAWLSATRFYAYGGSRQEVLEYYGREARAAGWRPVHDLDMGPNGRRAVFCFESADRPSITLAFDTPEMLREVYGMEPHPASLLGVEARTWFSWSTEAELDGSRISC
;
A
#
# COMPACT_ATOMS: atom_id res chain seq x y z
N MET A 1 5.17 -88.86 9.48
CA MET A 1 5.33 -87.88 10.58
C MET A 1 6.58 -87.06 10.31
N ASN A 2 6.42 -85.81 9.87
CA ASN A 2 7.07 -84.63 10.44
C ASN A 2 6.63 -83.42 9.61
N MET A 3 5.75 -82.64 10.24
CA MET A 3 5.36 -81.30 9.84
C MET A 3 6.56 -80.37 10.01
N ILE A 4 6.65 -79.34 9.18
CA ILE A 4 6.68 -77.92 9.58
C ILE A 4 6.60 -77.12 8.28
N ALA A 5 5.39 -76.68 7.98
CA ALA A 5 5.12 -75.57 7.07
C ALA A 5 5.30 -74.27 7.85
N GLY A 6 5.89 -73.25 7.21
CA GLY A 6 6.03 -71.93 7.83
C GLY A 6 6.73 -70.93 6.92
N ARG A 7 6.02 -70.48 5.87
CA ARG A 7 6.37 -69.28 5.10
C ARG A 7 6.25 -68.04 5.99
N ALA A 8 7.26 -67.17 5.99
CA ALA A 8 7.12 -65.73 5.75
C ALA A 8 8.46 -65.01 6.01
N LEU A 9 9.07 -64.48 4.94
CA LEU A 9 9.90 -63.28 5.03
C LEU A 9 9.04 -62.13 5.58
N LEU A 10 9.63 -61.21 6.35
CA LEU A 10 9.43 -59.75 6.23
C LEU A 10 10.25 -59.04 7.32
N ALA A 11 11.46 -58.64 6.95
CA ALA A 11 12.17 -57.55 7.60
C ALA A 11 11.61 -56.24 7.02
N PHE A 12 10.91 -55.46 7.83
CA PHE A 12 10.67 -54.05 7.54
C PHE A 12 11.06 -53.23 8.77
N LEU A 13 12.22 -52.58 8.64
CA LEU A 13 12.61 -51.41 9.43
C LEU A 13 11.56 -50.32 9.17
N LEU A 14 10.71 -50.05 10.16
CA LEU A 14 9.90 -48.83 10.19
C LEU A 14 10.83 -47.68 10.59
N ILE A 15 11.51 -47.11 9.60
CA ILE A 15 12.16 -45.82 9.70
C ILE A 15 11.05 -44.80 9.95
N GLY A 16 11.10 -44.14 11.10
CA GLY A 16 10.18 -43.06 11.45
C GLY A 16 10.22 -41.99 10.36
N THR A 17 9.16 -41.93 9.57
CA THR A 17 8.92 -40.80 8.66
C THR A 17 8.54 -39.62 9.54
N GLY A 18 9.49 -38.70 9.70
CA GLY A 18 9.32 -37.50 10.48
C GLY A 18 8.07 -36.73 10.08
N LEU A 19 7.38 -36.18 11.07
CA LEU A 19 6.57 -35.00 10.89
C LEU A 19 7.50 -33.86 10.44
N SER A 20 7.83 -33.77 9.16
CA SER A 20 8.23 -32.51 8.54
C SER A 20 6.95 -31.81 8.05
N GLY A 21 6.05 -31.57 9.00
CA GLY A 21 4.98 -30.59 8.86
C GLY A 21 5.52 -29.22 9.21
N CYS A 22 6.52 -28.74 8.46
CA CYS A 22 6.73 -27.30 8.37
C CYS A 22 5.64 -26.80 7.42
N ALA A 23 4.44 -26.60 7.95
CA ALA A 23 3.65 -25.50 7.43
C ALA A 23 4.52 -24.26 7.68
N LEU A 24 5.22 -23.81 6.64
CA LEU A 24 5.71 -22.44 6.58
C LEU A 24 4.46 -21.59 6.77
N LEU A 25 4.22 -21.16 8.01
CA LEU A 25 3.45 -19.95 8.26
C LEU A 25 4.03 -18.90 7.31
N PRO A 26 3.19 -18.13 6.59
CA PRO A 26 3.70 -17.11 5.69
C PRO A 26 4.70 -16.27 6.50
N PRO A 27 5.94 -16.07 6.02
CA PRO A 27 7.00 -15.41 6.79
C PRO A 27 6.74 -13.91 7.04
N PHE A 28 5.49 -13.48 6.82
CA PHE A 28 5.03 -12.12 6.74
C PHE A 28 3.62 -12.04 7.36
N GLU A 29 3.47 -12.41 8.64
CA GLU A 29 2.26 -12.04 9.40
C GLU A 29 2.45 -10.72 10.16
N THR A 30 3.69 -10.21 10.20
CA THR A 30 4.10 -9.03 10.95
C THR A 30 5.07 -8.18 10.13
N CYS A 31 5.36 -6.97 10.58
CA CYS A 31 6.31 -6.06 9.93
C CYS A 31 7.79 -6.45 10.04
N GLU A 32 8.12 -7.61 10.60
CA GLU A 32 9.51 -8.05 10.76
C GLU A 32 10.18 -8.28 9.39
N ALA A 33 11.43 -7.82 9.25
CA ALA A 33 12.25 -8.00 8.05
C ALA A 33 11.68 -7.41 6.74
N THR A 34 10.82 -6.39 6.84
CA THR A 34 10.18 -5.72 5.68
C THR A 34 10.97 -4.52 5.15
N GLU A 35 12.11 -4.17 5.74
CA GLU A 35 12.80 -2.90 5.48
C GLU A 35 13.18 -2.70 4.01
N ALA A 36 13.58 -3.78 3.33
CA ALA A 36 13.89 -3.75 1.91
C ALA A 36 12.65 -3.48 1.05
N ALA A 37 11.52 -4.15 1.35
CA ALA A 37 10.27 -3.97 0.61
C ALA A 37 9.65 -2.59 0.87
N VAL A 38 9.72 -2.08 2.10
CA VAL A 38 9.35 -0.69 2.44
C VAL A 38 10.18 0.30 1.63
N ALA A 39 11.51 0.13 1.57
CA ALA A 39 12.38 1.02 0.82
C ALA A 39 12.14 0.97 -0.69
N GLU A 40 11.83 -0.20 -1.24
CA GLU A 40 11.46 -0.36 -2.65
C GLU A 40 10.13 0.33 -2.95
N LEU A 41 9.13 0.15 -2.10
CA LEU A 41 7.82 0.79 -2.23
C LEU A 41 7.94 2.32 -2.19
N ASP A 42 8.77 2.86 -1.27
CA ASP A 42 8.97 4.32 -1.14
C ASP A 42 9.62 4.94 -2.39
N GLN A 43 10.39 4.15 -3.14
CA GLN A 43 11.09 4.57 -4.34
C GLN A 43 10.27 4.40 -5.62
N LEU A 44 9.00 3.98 -5.51
CA LEU A 44 8.12 3.83 -6.66
C LEU A 44 7.99 5.17 -7.40
N PRO A 45 8.46 5.31 -8.66
CA PRO A 45 8.52 6.60 -9.35
C PRO A 45 7.17 7.28 -9.53
N ALA A 46 6.09 6.49 -9.53
CA ALA A 46 4.73 7.03 -9.61
C ALA A 46 4.35 7.87 -8.38
N LEU A 47 4.95 7.64 -7.20
CA LEU A 47 4.66 8.41 -5.98
C LEU A 47 5.16 9.86 -6.07
N ASP A 48 6.14 10.12 -6.94
CA ASP A 48 6.67 11.47 -7.17
C ASP A 48 5.81 12.31 -8.13
N LEU A 49 4.79 11.70 -8.76
CA LEU A 49 3.83 12.43 -9.59
C LEU A 49 3.08 13.44 -8.75
N ARG A 50 3.13 14.71 -9.17
CA ARG A 50 2.38 15.81 -8.56
C ARG A 50 2.18 16.97 -9.54
N PRO A 51 1.03 17.66 -9.49
CA PRO A 51 0.82 18.90 -10.24
C PRO A 51 1.93 19.92 -9.97
N LYS A 52 2.31 20.70 -10.98
CA LYS A 52 3.30 21.77 -10.82
C LYS A 52 2.78 22.79 -9.81
N GLY A 53 3.59 23.09 -8.79
CA GLY A 53 3.20 24.00 -7.71
C GLY A 53 2.47 23.32 -6.55
N ALA A 54 2.19 22.01 -6.64
CA ALA A 54 1.85 21.23 -5.46
C ALA A 54 3.09 21.10 -4.57
N VAL A 55 2.94 21.44 -3.30
CA VAL A 55 3.99 21.39 -2.29
C VAL A 55 3.77 20.16 -1.45
N SER A 56 4.83 19.36 -1.25
CA SER A 56 4.75 18.23 -0.34
C SER A 56 4.59 18.73 1.09
N VAL A 57 3.64 18.16 1.80
CA VAL A 57 3.39 18.43 3.21
C VAL A 57 3.72 17.16 3.96
N GLY A 58 4.98 17.02 4.33
CA GLY A 58 5.53 15.83 4.98
C GLY A 58 6.40 16.19 6.18
N GLY A 59 6.60 15.21 7.07
CA GLY A 59 7.44 15.33 8.28
C GLY A 59 6.95 14.53 9.49
N GLY A 60 5.73 14.00 9.45
CA GLY A 60 5.18 13.09 10.47
C GLY A 60 5.28 11.61 10.07
N PRO A 61 4.89 10.66 10.94
CA PRO A 61 5.05 9.21 10.72
C PRO A 61 4.34 8.69 9.48
N TRP A 62 3.28 9.37 9.03
CA TRP A 62 2.42 8.92 7.93
C TRP A 62 2.94 9.26 6.52
N ALA A 63 4.00 10.05 6.40
CA ALA A 63 4.57 10.44 5.11
C ALA A 63 5.83 9.62 4.82
N GLY A 64 5.92 9.05 3.62
CA GLY A 64 6.95 8.04 3.31
C GLY A 64 6.31 6.67 3.18
N ALA A 65 7.15 5.64 3.12
CA ALA A 65 6.73 4.26 3.24
C ALA A 65 6.91 3.74 4.66
N GLU A 66 5.98 2.91 5.09
CA GLU A 66 6.00 2.20 6.36
C GLU A 66 5.37 0.82 6.19
N CYS A 67 5.63 -0.03 7.18
CA CYS A 67 4.82 -1.24 7.36
C CYS A 67 3.80 -0.96 8.47
N VAL A 68 2.53 -1.18 8.16
CA VAL A 68 1.41 -1.06 9.09
C VAL A 68 1.10 -2.46 9.58
N ASP A 69 1.02 -2.64 10.90
CA ASP A 69 0.61 -3.88 11.57
C ASP A 69 -0.50 -3.53 12.56
N ASP A 70 -1.74 -3.88 12.20
CA ASP A 70 -2.91 -3.60 13.01
C ASP A 70 -3.86 -4.81 13.11
N THR A 71 -5.05 -4.60 13.69
CA THR A 71 -6.03 -5.69 13.88
C THR A 71 -6.54 -6.33 12.58
N ALA A 72 -6.35 -5.69 11.43
CA ALA A 72 -6.71 -6.18 10.10
C ALA A 72 -5.57 -6.97 9.43
N GLY A 73 -4.38 -7.01 10.03
CA GLY A 73 -3.19 -7.67 9.52
C GLY A 73 -2.04 -6.70 9.31
N ALA A 74 -1.02 -7.15 8.59
CA ALA A 74 0.14 -6.35 8.27
C ALA A 74 0.30 -6.15 6.75
N TRP A 75 0.60 -4.92 6.34
CA TRP A 75 0.80 -4.53 4.95
C TRP A 75 1.79 -3.37 4.83
N LEU A 76 2.29 -3.13 3.62
CA LEU A 76 3.13 -1.98 3.33
C LEU A 76 2.26 -0.85 2.82
N SER A 77 2.52 0.37 3.28
CA SER A 77 1.88 1.58 2.77
C SER A 77 2.95 2.61 2.43
N ALA A 78 2.76 3.34 1.35
CA ALA A 78 3.56 4.53 1.08
C ALA A 78 2.67 5.69 0.66
N THR A 79 2.75 6.80 1.38
CA THR A 79 1.88 7.95 1.17
C THR A 79 2.67 9.24 0.97
N ARG A 80 2.22 10.05 0.01
CA ARG A 80 2.66 11.43 -0.20
C ARG A 80 1.48 12.37 -0.01
N PHE A 81 1.64 13.35 0.86
CA PHE A 81 0.65 14.40 1.07
C PHE A 81 1.06 15.68 0.38
N TYR A 82 0.07 16.37 -0.19
CA TYR A 82 0.29 17.56 -0.98
C TYR A 82 -0.72 18.65 -0.67
N ALA A 83 -0.22 19.87 -0.74
CA ALA A 83 -1.00 21.08 -0.77
C ALA A 83 -0.92 21.73 -2.13
N TYR A 84 -2.04 22.26 -2.62
CA TYR A 84 -2.09 22.87 -3.93
C TYR A 84 -3.01 24.09 -3.95
N GLY A 85 -2.53 25.17 -4.57
CA GLY A 85 -3.29 26.40 -4.75
C GLY A 85 -4.36 26.33 -5.84
N GLY A 86 -4.30 25.31 -6.71
CA GLY A 86 -5.29 25.05 -7.75
C GLY A 86 -6.47 24.21 -7.27
N SER A 87 -7.30 23.75 -8.21
CA SER A 87 -8.58 23.09 -7.93
C SER A 87 -8.49 21.56 -7.87
N ARG A 88 -9.50 20.90 -7.26
CA ARG A 88 -9.66 19.44 -7.34
C ARG A 88 -9.72 18.93 -8.79
N GLN A 89 -10.40 19.68 -9.68
CA GLN A 89 -10.51 19.31 -11.09
C GLN A 89 -9.13 19.26 -11.76
N GLU A 90 -8.27 20.24 -11.52
CA GLU A 90 -6.91 20.25 -12.06
C GLU A 90 -6.08 19.06 -11.58
N VAL A 91 -6.24 18.65 -10.31
CA VAL A 91 -5.58 17.47 -9.74
C VAL A 91 -6.07 16.19 -10.43
N LEU A 92 -7.38 16.05 -10.64
CA LEU A 92 -7.97 14.90 -11.33
C LEU A 92 -7.53 14.82 -12.80
N GLU A 93 -7.54 15.94 -13.51
CA GLU A 93 -7.05 16.03 -14.89
C GLU A 93 -5.56 15.68 -15.00
N TYR A 94 -4.77 16.13 -14.02
CA TYR A 94 -3.35 15.80 -13.92
C TYR A 94 -3.16 14.28 -13.74
N TYR A 95 -3.69 13.67 -12.68
CA TYR A 95 -3.49 12.24 -12.43
C TYR A 95 -4.16 11.35 -13.49
N GLY A 96 -5.30 11.76 -14.03
CA GLY A 96 -5.94 11.07 -15.15
C GLY A 96 -5.07 10.98 -16.40
N ARG A 97 -4.13 11.93 -16.60
CA ARG A 97 -3.17 11.91 -17.70
C ARG A 97 -1.85 11.26 -17.29
N GLU A 98 -1.23 11.74 -16.22
CA GLU A 98 0.14 11.34 -15.84
C GLU A 98 0.19 9.91 -15.28
N ALA A 99 -0.81 9.48 -14.48
CA ALA A 99 -0.85 8.10 -14.01
C ALA A 99 -1.00 7.13 -15.19
N ARG A 100 -1.82 7.47 -16.19
CA ARG A 100 -1.94 6.69 -17.44
C ARG A 100 -0.63 6.63 -18.22
N ALA A 101 0.07 7.75 -18.33
CA ALA A 101 1.40 7.78 -18.97
C ALA A 101 2.42 6.91 -18.20
N ALA A 102 2.30 6.82 -16.87
CA ALA A 102 3.11 5.96 -16.02
C ALA A 102 2.64 4.48 -15.99
N GLY A 103 1.54 4.13 -16.66
CA GLY A 103 1.03 2.76 -16.75
C GLY A 103 0.01 2.36 -15.68
N TRP A 104 -0.59 3.33 -14.99
CA TRP A 104 -1.74 3.13 -14.10
C TRP A 104 -3.02 3.68 -14.73
N ARG A 105 -4.13 2.96 -14.62
CA ARG A 105 -5.42 3.39 -15.17
C ARG A 105 -6.46 3.51 -14.08
N PRO A 106 -7.28 4.57 -14.09
CA PRO A 106 -8.33 4.69 -13.10
C PRO A 106 -9.35 3.57 -13.27
N VAL A 107 -9.80 2.97 -12.16
CA VAL A 107 -10.79 1.87 -12.15
C VAL A 107 -12.16 2.37 -12.61
N HIS A 108 -12.48 3.60 -12.24
CA HIS A 108 -13.71 4.29 -12.59
C HIS A 108 -13.39 5.67 -13.17
N ASP A 109 -14.38 6.30 -13.79
CA ASP A 109 -14.21 7.68 -14.24
C ASP A 109 -13.88 8.60 -13.06
N LEU A 110 -12.94 9.51 -13.30
CA LEU A 110 -12.55 10.52 -12.33
C LEU A 110 -13.60 11.63 -12.34
N ASP A 111 -14.26 11.83 -11.21
CA ASP A 111 -15.17 12.95 -10.97
C ASP A 111 -14.71 13.78 -9.78
N MET A 112 -15.36 14.92 -9.52
CA MET A 112 -14.97 15.82 -8.42
C MET A 112 -15.21 15.24 -7.01
N GLY A 113 -15.92 14.12 -6.93
CA GLY A 113 -16.45 13.56 -5.71
C GLY A 113 -17.44 14.50 -5.00
N PRO A 114 -17.93 14.11 -3.82
CA PRO A 114 -18.76 14.97 -2.99
C PRO A 114 -17.97 16.18 -2.44
N ASN A 115 -18.55 17.38 -2.58
CA ASN A 115 -18.00 18.60 -1.98
C ASN A 115 -17.89 18.48 -0.46
N GLY A 116 -16.76 18.93 0.10
CA GLY A 116 -16.53 18.94 1.55
C GLY A 116 -16.41 17.56 2.20
N ARG A 117 -16.35 16.49 1.40
CA ARG A 117 -16.12 15.12 1.88
C ARG A 117 -14.85 14.55 1.26
N ARG A 118 -14.33 13.49 1.89
CA ARG A 118 -13.26 12.67 1.33
C ARG A 118 -13.77 12.00 0.06
N ALA A 119 -12.95 12.03 -0.98
CA ALA A 119 -13.14 11.27 -2.21
C ALA A 119 -11.85 10.51 -2.49
N VAL A 120 -11.96 9.24 -2.85
CA VAL A 120 -10.82 8.35 -3.12
C VAL A 120 -11.00 7.77 -4.52
N PHE A 121 -9.95 7.87 -5.34
CA PHE A 121 -9.92 7.36 -6.70
C PHE A 121 -8.80 6.34 -6.83
N CYS A 122 -9.15 5.13 -7.24
CA CYS A 122 -8.19 4.06 -7.44
C CYS A 122 -7.66 4.02 -8.87
N PHE A 123 -6.37 3.74 -8.99
CA PHE A 123 -5.68 3.46 -10.23
C PHE A 123 -4.96 2.11 -10.16
N GLU A 124 -5.13 1.28 -11.18
CA GLU A 124 -4.52 -0.03 -11.27
C GLU A 124 -3.42 -0.11 -12.34
N SER A 125 -2.41 -0.91 -12.06
CA SER A 125 -1.43 -1.36 -13.03
C SER A 125 -1.47 -2.89 -13.15
N ALA A 126 -0.94 -3.44 -14.24
CA ALA A 126 -0.98 -4.89 -14.46
C ALA A 126 -0.07 -5.65 -13.49
N ASP A 127 1.09 -5.07 -13.19
CA ASP A 127 2.24 -5.72 -12.54
C ASP A 127 2.70 -5.01 -11.26
N ARG A 128 2.04 -3.91 -10.88
CA ARG A 128 2.44 -3.07 -9.74
C ARG A 128 1.27 -2.83 -8.78
N PRO A 129 1.55 -2.58 -7.49
CA PRO A 129 0.59 -2.08 -6.52
C PRO A 129 -0.37 -1.02 -7.08
N SER A 130 -1.63 -1.10 -6.65
CA SER A 130 -2.59 -0.04 -6.94
C SER A 130 -2.15 1.27 -6.28
N ILE A 131 -2.57 2.40 -6.85
CA ILE A 131 -2.31 3.72 -6.28
C ILE A 131 -3.65 4.43 -6.12
N THR A 132 -3.82 5.12 -5.01
CA THR A 132 -5.02 5.90 -4.71
C THR A 132 -4.71 7.39 -4.64
N LEU A 133 -5.58 8.18 -5.24
CA LEU A 133 -5.67 9.62 -5.04
C LEU A 133 -6.82 9.88 -4.07
N ALA A 134 -6.54 10.51 -2.94
CA ALA A 134 -7.59 10.93 -2.02
C ALA A 134 -7.57 12.45 -1.83
N PHE A 135 -8.74 13.09 -1.91
CA PHE A 135 -8.92 14.46 -1.43
C PHE A 135 -9.30 14.43 0.04
N ASP A 136 -8.43 14.95 0.89
CA ASP A 136 -8.66 15.02 2.33
C ASP A 136 -9.29 16.35 2.73
N THR A 137 -9.92 16.38 3.91
CA THR A 137 -10.35 17.63 4.54
C THR A 137 -9.34 18.05 5.61
N PRO A 138 -9.21 19.35 5.90
CA PRO A 138 -8.49 19.88 7.06
C PRO A 138 -8.68 19.07 8.35
N GLU A 139 -9.94 18.76 8.67
CA GLU A 139 -10.32 18.06 9.90
C GLU A 139 -9.76 16.64 9.90
N MET A 140 -9.84 15.95 8.78
CA MET A 140 -9.33 14.60 8.61
C MET A 140 -7.81 14.55 8.67
N LEU A 141 -7.11 15.53 8.08
CA LEU A 141 -5.66 15.64 8.20
C LEU A 141 -5.20 15.80 9.66
N ARG A 142 -5.95 16.57 10.45
CA ARG A 142 -5.69 16.73 11.88
C ARG A 142 -6.03 15.47 12.68
N GLU A 143 -7.23 14.93 12.50
CA GLU A 143 -7.75 13.85 13.35
C GLU A 143 -7.16 12.49 13.06
N VAL A 144 -6.90 12.18 11.78
CA VAL A 144 -6.38 10.88 11.36
C VAL A 144 -4.86 10.89 11.31
N TYR A 145 -4.28 11.93 10.69
CA TYR A 145 -2.83 11.97 10.43
C TYR A 145 -2.06 12.86 11.43
N GLY A 146 -2.74 13.47 12.41
CA GLY A 146 -2.09 14.30 13.41
C GLY A 146 -1.35 15.52 12.83
N MET A 147 -1.72 15.98 11.63
CA MET A 147 -1.01 17.07 10.96
C MET A 147 -1.34 18.42 11.61
N GLU A 148 -0.47 18.84 12.53
CA GLU A 148 -0.49 20.18 13.13
C GLU A 148 0.90 20.86 13.08
N PRO A 149 0.97 22.20 12.87
CA PRO A 149 -0.16 23.10 12.63
C PRO A 149 -0.77 22.87 11.25
N HIS A 150 -2.03 23.31 11.07
CA HIS A 150 -2.80 23.05 9.86
C HIS A 150 -1.95 23.33 8.61
N PRO A 151 -1.78 22.36 7.69
CA PRO A 151 -0.86 22.49 6.57
C PRO A 151 -0.96 23.78 5.75
N ALA A 152 -2.15 24.39 5.63
CA ALA A 152 -2.32 25.69 4.95
C ALA A 152 -1.51 26.83 5.60
N SER A 153 -1.31 26.78 6.91
CA SER A 153 -0.52 27.77 7.66
C SER A 153 1.00 27.61 7.43
N LEU A 154 1.46 26.42 7.02
CA LEU A 154 2.88 26.14 6.79
C LEU A 154 3.41 26.65 5.44
N LEU A 155 2.53 26.95 4.50
CA LEU A 155 2.93 27.04 3.10
C LEU A 155 3.06 28.45 2.54
N GLY A 156 2.59 29.48 3.25
CA GLY A 156 2.52 30.84 2.69
C GLY A 156 1.70 30.95 1.39
N VAL A 157 0.99 29.88 0.99
CA VAL A 157 0.02 29.84 -0.09
C VAL A 157 -1.33 29.55 0.52
N GLU A 158 -2.37 30.26 0.06
CA GLU A 158 -3.75 29.86 0.31
C GLU A 158 -4.04 28.56 -0.44
N ALA A 159 -3.60 27.44 0.13
CA ALA A 159 -3.88 26.12 -0.41
C ALA A 159 -5.40 25.91 -0.44
N ARG A 160 -5.94 25.66 -1.62
CA ARG A 160 -7.37 25.42 -1.86
C ARG A 160 -7.70 23.94 -1.90
N THR A 161 -6.70 23.12 -2.21
CA THR A 161 -6.86 21.68 -2.39
C THR A 161 -5.78 20.93 -1.61
N TRP A 162 -6.25 19.94 -0.84
CA TRP A 162 -5.45 18.99 -0.07
C TRP A 162 -5.68 17.61 -0.63
N PHE A 163 -4.60 16.88 -0.90
CA PHE A 163 -4.72 15.52 -1.39
C PHE A 163 -3.54 14.65 -0.98
N SER A 164 -3.79 13.35 -0.94
CA SER A 164 -2.80 12.31 -0.76
C SER A 164 -2.73 11.44 -2.02
N TRP A 165 -1.52 10.95 -2.28
CA TRP A 165 -1.20 10.00 -3.34
C TRP A 165 -0.48 8.84 -2.69
N SER A 166 -1.12 7.68 -2.64
CA SER A 166 -0.68 6.55 -1.82
C SER A 166 -0.76 5.22 -2.53
N THR A 167 0.10 4.29 -2.14
CA THR A 167 0.11 2.92 -2.63
C THR A 167 0.19 1.96 -1.46
N GLU A 168 -0.40 0.78 -1.61
CA GLU A 168 -0.34 -0.30 -0.63
C GLU A 168 0.08 -1.59 -1.31
N ALA A 169 0.87 -2.39 -0.61
CA ALA A 169 1.39 -3.66 -1.09
C ALA A 169 1.37 -4.70 0.03
N GLU A 170 1.40 -5.97 -0.36
CA GLU A 170 1.68 -7.06 0.56
C GLU A 170 3.09 -6.88 1.15
N LEU A 171 3.37 -7.58 2.24
CA LEU A 171 4.65 -7.47 2.96
C LEU A 171 5.88 -7.92 2.15
N ASP A 172 5.67 -8.72 1.10
CA ASP A 172 6.71 -9.08 0.12
C ASP A 172 6.84 -8.07 -1.04
N GLY A 173 6.09 -6.97 -0.99
CA GLY A 173 6.01 -5.94 -2.03
C GLY A 173 5.06 -6.30 -3.18
N SER A 174 4.41 -7.46 -3.15
CA SER A 174 3.46 -7.84 -4.18
C SER A 174 2.20 -6.98 -4.17
N ARG A 175 1.53 -6.93 -5.33
CA ARG A 175 0.44 -6.00 -5.60
C ARG A 175 -0.77 -6.27 -4.70
N ILE A 176 -1.22 -5.23 -3.99
CA ILE A 176 -2.60 -5.09 -3.52
C ILE A 176 -3.40 -4.34 -4.59
N SER A 177 -4.53 -4.91 -4.99
CA SER A 177 -5.51 -4.27 -5.87
C SER A 177 -6.51 -3.44 -5.07
N CYS A 178 -7.23 -2.58 -5.79
CA CYS A 178 -8.54 -2.17 -5.31
C CYS A 178 -9.57 -3.25 -5.71
#